data_AF-A0A3D4KVS0-F1
#
_entry.id   AF-A0A3D4KVS0-F1
#
_cell.length_a   1.000
_cell.length_b   1.000
_cell.length_c   1.000
_cell.angle_alpha   90.00
_cell.angle_beta   90.00
_cell.angle_gamma   90.00
#
_symmetry.space_group_name_H-M   'P 1'
#
loop_
_entity.id
_entity.type
_entity.pdbx_description
1 polymer ?
#
loop_
_entity_poly.entity_id
_entity_poly.type
_entity_poly.pdbx_seq_one_letter_code
_entity_poly.pdbx_strand_id
1 'polypeptide(L)' 'MKKRALIIGAGPAGLTAAYELLKKSSDHEVTVFEETDQFGGISKTVEYKGNRMDMGGHRFFSKVPEVNAWW' A
#
# COMPACT_ATOMS: atom_id res chain seq x y z
N MET A 1 5.26 -18.02 19.02
CA MET A 1 4.31 -16.89 19.07
C MET A 1 4.58 -16.01 17.86
N LYS A 2 3.55 -15.57 17.13
CA LYS A 2 3.76 -14.69 15.96
C LYS A 2 4.20 -13.29 16.40
N LYS A 3 5.12 -12.68 15.66
CA LYS A 3 5.53 -11.28 15.81
C LYS A 3 4.43 -10.40 15.22
N ARG A 4 3.93 -9.45 16.02
CA ARG A 4 2.86 -8.54 15.58
C ARG A 4 3.47 -7.27 15.00
N ALA A 5 3.04 -6.89 13.79
CA ALA A 5 3.39 -5.64 13.15
C ALA A 5 2.14 -4.80 12.92
N LEU A 6 2.16 -3.57 13.44
CA LEU A 6 1.08 -2.60 13.24
C LEU A 6 1.57 -1.55 12.25
N ILE A 7 0.85 -1.37 11.15
CA ILE A 7 1.16 -0.44 10.08
C ILE A 7 0.07 0.62 10.02
N ILE A 8 0.45 1.89 9.98
CA ILE A 8 -0.49 3.02 9.91
C ILE A 8 -0.43 3.59 8.49
N GLY A 9 -1.58 3.59 7.81
CA GLY A 9 -1.77 3.97 6.42
C GLY A 9 -1.79 2.78 5.46
N ALA A 10 -2.89 2.62 4.71
CA ALA A 10 -3.04 1.64 3.63
C ALA A 10 -2.73 2.23 2.25
N GLY A 11 -1.77 3.15 2.17
CA GLY A 11 -1.18 3.60 0.91
C GLY A 11 -0.14 2.60 0.35
N PRO A 12 0.46 2.89 -0.82
CA PRO A 12 1.47 2.05 -1.46
C PRO A 12 2.57 1.57 -0.50
N ALA A 13 3.20 2.49 0.24
CA ALA A 13 4.28 2.14 1.16
C ALA A 13 3.83 1.19 2.28
N GLY A 14 2.67 1.45 2.90
CA GLY A 14 2.14 0.62 3.98
C GLY A 14 1.74 -0.77 3.51
N LEU A 15 1.09 -0.86 2.35
CA LEU A 15 0.69 -2.14 1.75
C LEU A 15 1.90 -2.95 1.28
N THR A 16 2.92 -2.32 0.68
CA THR A 16 4.18 -3.00 0.35
C THR A 16 4.88 -3.51 1.60
N ALA A 17 4.94 -2.72 2.68
CA ALA A 17 5.53 -3.17 3.94
C ALA A 17 4.79 -4.39 4.50
N ALA A 18 3.45 -4.36 4.50
CA ALA A 18 2.63 -5.48 4.94
C ALA A 18 2.90 -6.74 4.09
N TYR A 19 2.89 -6.59 2.77
CA TYR A 19 3.15 -7.67 1.82
C TYR A 19 4.54 -8.29 2.02
N GLU A 20 5.58 -7.45 2.12
CA GLU A 20 6.96 -7.92 2.28
C GLU A 20 7.18 -8.66 3.60
N LEU A 21 6.56 -8.21 4.70
CA LEU A 21 6.63 -8.91 5.99
C LEU A 21 5.98 -10.30 5.91
N LEU A 22 4.80 -10.39 5.29
CA LEU A 22 4.08 -11.67 5.13
C LEU A 22 4.78 -12.61 4.15
N LYS A 23 5.39 -12.07 3.08
CA LYS A 23 6.11 -12.86 2.08
C LYS A 23 7.41 -13.44 2.62
N LYS A 24 8.12 -12.72 3.49
CA LYS A 24 9.43 -13.14 4.01
C LYS A 24 9.33 -14.18 5.13
N SER A 25 8.24 -14.21 5.89
CA SER A 25 8.06 -15.19 6.96
C SER A 25 6.60 -15.32 7.39
N SER A 26 6.20 -16.56 7.70
CA SER A 26 4.90 -16.88 8.31
C SER A 26 4.80 -16.55 9.80
N ASP A 27 5.89 -16.09 10.42
CA ASP A 27 5.96 -15.70 11.82
C ASP A 27 5.36 -14.31 12.09
N HIS A 28 5.01 -13.55 11.04
CA HIS A 28 4.39 -12.25 11.19
C HIS A 28 2.87 -12.32 11.20
N GLU A 29 2.26 -11.55 12.09
CA GLU A 29 0.86 -11.17 12.06
C GLU A 29 0.80 -9.66 11.82
N VAL A 30 0.25 -9.24 10.68
CA VAL A 30 0.25 -7.84 10.27
C VAL A 30 -1.16 -7.27 10.38
N THR A 31 -1.29 -6.11 11.00
CA THR A 31 -2.52 -5.31 11.02
C THR A 31 -2.23 -3.96 10.39
N VAL A 32 -2.97 -3.59 9.35
CA VAL A 32 -2.89 -2.27 8.72
C VAL A 32 -4.09 -1.45 9.17
N PHE A 33 -3.83 -0.27 9.72
CA PHE A 33 -4.85 0.71 10.07
C PHE A 33 -4.90 1.78 9.00
N GLU A 34 -6.08 2.01 8.45
CA GLU A 34 -6.36 3.09 7.50
C GLU A 34 -7.50 3.92 8.06
N GLU A 35 -7.37 5.24 7.98
CA GLU A 35 -8.39 6.16 8.50
C GLU A 35 -9.63 6.15 7.60
N THR A 36 -9.42 5.99 6.29
CA THR A 36 -10.49 5.98 5.30
C THR A 36 -11.11 4.60 5.11
N ASP A 37 -12.21 4.54 4.37
CA ASP A 37 -12.91 3.31 4.00
C ASP A 37 -12.31 2.60 2.77
N GLN A 38 -11.19 3.12 2.24
CA GLN A 38 -10.59 2.69 1.00
C GLN A 38 -9.07 2.58 1.10
N PHE A 39 -8.52 1.55 0.49
CA PHE A 39 -7.07 1.41 0.34
C PHE A 39 -6.53 2.25 -0.81
N GLY A 40 -5.21 2.44 -0.82
CA GLY A 40 -4.47 3.08 -1.91
C GLY A 40 -3.96 4.49 -1.59
N GLY A 41 -4.40 5.10 -0.49
CA GLY A 41 -3.98 6.46 -0.13
C GLY A 41 -4.24 7.45 -1.27
N ILE A 42 -3.24 8.26 -1.62
CA ILE A 42 -3.34 9.16 -2.80
C ILE A 42 -3.36 8.41 -4.13
N SER A 43 -2.80 7.20 -4.20
CA SER A 43 -2.69 6.40 -5.43
C SER A 43 -3.97 5.65 -5.79
N LYS A 44 -5.11 6.00 -5.17
CA LYS A 44 -6.40 5.38 -5.45
C LYS A 44 -7.11 6.08 -6.61
N THR A 45 -7.87 5.27 -7.36
CA THR A 45 -8.90 5.76 -8.29
C THR A 45 -10.21 5.88 -7.53
N VAL A 46 -10.79 7.08 -7.50
CA VAL A 46 -12.12 7.33 -6.93
C VAL A 46 -13.17 7.38 -8.02
N GLU A 47 -14.39 6.99 -7.68
CA GLU A 47 -15.56 7.22 -8.53
C GLU A 47 -16.25 8.52 -8.11
N TYR A 48 -16.46 9.42 -9.07
CA TYR A 48 -17.18 10.66 -8.88
C TYR A 48 -18.15 10.89 -10.03
N LYS A 49 -19.46 10.87 -9.72
CA LYS A 49 -20.55 11.05 -10.71
C LYS A 49 -20.43 10.11 -11.92
N GLY A 50 -20.13 8.84 -11.67
CA GLY A 50 -19.95 7.82 -12.72
C GLY A 50 -18.64 7.91 -13.49
N ASN A 51 -17.74 8.84 -13.15
CA ASN A 51 -16.41 8.94 -13.73
C ASN A 51 -15.36 8.40 -12.77
N ARG A 52 -14.32 7.76 -13.29
CA ARG A 52 -13.17 7.29 -12.51
C ARG A 52 -12.03 8.29 -12.61
N MET A 53 -11.54 8.77 -11.48
CA MET A 53 -10.53 9.81 -11.39
C MET A 53 -9.47 9.41 -10.38
N ASP A 54 -8.20 9.61 -10.70
CA ASP A 54 -7.13 9.47 -9.71
C ASP A 54 -7.04 10.75 -8.88
N MET A 55 -6.81 10.60 -7.58
CA MET A 55 -6.75 11.72 -6.63
C MET A 55 -5.52 12.63 -6.82
N GLY A 56 -4.63 12.30 -7.75
CA GLY A 56 -3.45 13.07 -8.13
C GLY A 56 -2.80 12.50 -9.40
N GLY A 57 -1.96 13.30 -10.06
CA GLY A 57 -1.17 12.84 -11.20
C GLY A 57 -0.04 11.93 -10.72
N HIS A 58 -0.25 10.62 -10.73
CA HIS A 58 0.77 9.65 -10.31
C HIS A 58 1.50 9.08 -11.53
N ARG A 59 2.79 9.41 -11.66
CA ARG A 59 3.73 8.58 -12.43
C ARG A 59 4.64 7.91 -11.43
N PHE A 60 4.58 6.59 -11.36
CA PHE A 60 5.52 5.84 -10.54
C PHE A 60 6.83 5.69 -11.30
N PHE A 61 7.91 6.25 -10.75
CA PHE A 61 9.27 5.98 -11.20
C PHE A 61 10.20 6.15 -10.01
N SER A 62 11.18 5.27 -9.90
CA SER A 62 12.24 5.34 -8.92
C SER A 62 13.60 5.38 -9.60
N LYS A 63 14.58 6.02 -8.94
CA LYS A 63 16.00 5.87 -9.32
C LYS A 63 16.60 4.54 -8.87
N VAL A 64 15.88 3.78 -8.05
CA VAL A 64 16.28 2.48 -7.52
C VAL A 64 15.65 1.39 -8.39
N PRO A 65 16.44 0.61 -9.17
CA PRO A 65 15.91 -0.39 -10.09
C PRO A 65 15.03 -1.44 -9.43
N GLU A 66 15.37 -1.88 -8.23
CA GLU A 66 14.65 -2.89 -7.48
C GLU A 66 13.23 -2.44 -7.13
N VAL A 67 13.05 -1.13 -6.89
CA VAL A 67 11.72 -0.55 -6.61
C VAL A 67 10.85 -0.58 -7.86
N ASN A 68 11.41 -0.27 -9.04
CA ASN A 68 10.67 -0.34 -10.31
C ASN A 68 10.44 -1.79 -10.78
N ALA A 69 11.27 -2.74 -10.36
CA ALA A 69 11.06 -4.15 -10.69
C ALA A 69 9.95 -4.77 -9.83
N TRP A 70 9.70 -4.21 -8.64
CA TRP A 70 8.67 -4.67 -7.72
C TRP A 70 7.29 -4.06 -8.03
N TRP A 71 7.24 -2.75 -8.31
CA TRP A 71 6.03 -1.95 -8.56
C TRP A 71 5.72 -1.84 -10.05
#